data_AF-A0AAV4NZN1-F1
#
_entry.id   AF-A0AAV4NZN1-F1
#
_cell.length_a   1.000
_cell.length_b   1.000
_cell.length_c   1.000
_cell.angle_alpha   90.00
_cell.angle_beta   90.00
_cell.angle_gamma   90.00
#
_symmetry.space_group_name_H-M   'P 1'
#
loop_
_entity.id
_entity.type
_entity.pdbx_description
1 polymer ?
#
loop_
_entity_poly.entity_id
_entity_poly.type
_entity_poly.pdbx_seq_one_letter_code
_entity_poly.pdbx_strand_id
1 'polypeptide(L)'
;MVTNPSAANDEGITALHNAICAGHLEIVKFLVEFGCDVNAQDSDGWYVDSFHCAASCNNLAMVKYLVERGACIFATTLSDHETAAEKCEEDEEGFDGCSEYLYSMQEKLGILNAGVVYALYDYDSQNSDELSFRDGDQLVVLRKGDDLEREWWWSKHNDREGYLPRNLLGLHPRVTVKREQ
;
A
#
# COMPACT_ATOMS: atom_id res chain seq x y z
N MET A 1 -0.80 -29.22 -6.24
CA MET A 1 -0.34 -28.26 -5.23
C MET A 1 0.01 -26.99 -6.00
N VAL A 2 -0.76 -25.92 -5.87
CA VAL A 2 -0.41 -24.64 -6.52
C VAL A 2 0.79 -24.10 -5.75
N THR A 3 1.94 -24.01 -6.41
CA THR A 3 3.26 -23.92 -5.77
C THR A 3 3.63 -22.53 -5.24
N ASN A 4 2.92 -21.47 -5.62
CA ASN A 4 2.91 -20.16 -4.97
C ASN A 4 1.76 -19.36 -5.62
N PRO A 5 0.65 -19.02 -4.92
CA PRO A 5 -0.45 -18.27 -5.53
C PRO A 5 -0.06 -16.84 -5.92
N SER A 6 1.05 -16.32 -5.37
CA SER A 6 1.68 -15.05 -5.76
C SER A 6 2.76 -15.19 -6.83
N ALA A 7 2.89 -16.35 -7.48
CA ALA A 7 3.81 -16.49 -8.60
C ALA A 7 3.40 -15.54 -9.74
N ALA A 8 4.34 -14.71 -10.16
CA ALA A 8 4.21 -13.84 -11.32
C ALA A 8 4.51 -14.60 -12.62
N ASN A 9 3.97 -14.09 -13.74
CA ASN A 9 4.42 -14.48 -15.08
C ASN A 9 5.78 -13.82 -15.42
N ASP A 10 6.28 -14.01 -16.65
CA ASP A 10 7.56 -13.43 -17.11
C ASP A 10 7.57 -11.88 -17.15
N GLU A 11 6.40 -11.26 -17.04
CA GLU A 11 6.20 -9.80 -16.96
C GLU A 11 5.92 -9.34 -15.52
N GLY A 12 6.07 -10.22 -14.51
CA GLY A 12 5.80 -9.85 -13.12
C GLY A 12 4.31 -9.82 -12.72
N ILE A 13 3.40 -10.09 -13.64
CA ILE A 13 1.95 -10.04 -13.42
C ILE A 13 1.51 -11.26 -12.61
N THR A 14 0.89 -11.02 -11.45
CA THR A 14 0.31 -12.07 -10.61
C THR A 14 -1.17 -12.32 -10.93
N ALA A 15 -1.73 -13.43 -10.42
CA ALA A 15 -3.18 -13.67 -10.52
C ALA A 15 -4.01 -12.54 -9.88
N LEU A 16 -3.48 -11.89 -8.84
CA LEU A 16 -4.13 -10.77 -8.17
C LEU A 16 -4.19 -9.53 -9.07
N HIS A 17 -3.09 -9.22 -9.79
CA HIS A 17 -3.05 -8.14 -10.78
C HIS A 17 -4.18 -8.29 -11.81
N ASN A 18 -4.28 -9.47 -12.43
CA ASN A 18 -5.32 -9.73 -13.43
C ASN A 18 -6.75 -9.60 -12.87
N ALA A 19 -6.98 -10.05 -11.64
CA ALA A 19 -8.29 -9.94 -11.01
C ALA A 19 -8.68 -8.48 -10.70
N ILE A 20 -7.71 -7.65 -10.31
CA ILE A 20 -7.93 -6.23 -10.02
C ILE A 20 -8.18 -5.46 -11.33
N CYS A 21 -7.33 -5.64 -12.34
CA CYS A 21 -7.50 -4.98 -13.65
C CYS A 21 -8.81 -5.39 -14.35
N ALA A 22 -9.28 -6.63 -14.14
CA ALA A 22 -10.58 -7.08 -14.62
C ALA A 22 -11.77 -6.60 -13.76
N GLY A 23 -11.52 -5.91 -12.64
CA GLY A 23 -12.56 -5.42 -11.72
C GLY A 23 -13.29 -6.52 -10.94
N HIS A 24 -12.73 -7.72 -10.84
CA HIS A 24 -13.38 -8.89 -10.23
C HIS A 24 -13.17 -8.95 -8.71
N LEU A 25 -13.86 -8.10 -7.96
CA LEU A 25 -13.71 -7.95 -6.50
C LEU A 25 -13.82 -9.27 -5.72
N GLU A 26 -14.74 -10.17 -6.10
CA GLU A 26 -14.91 -11.45 -5.39
C GLU A 26 -13.71 -12.39 -5.59
N ILE A 27 -13.06 -12.34 -6.75
CA ILE A 27 -11.82 -13.09 -7.01
C ILE A 27 -10.66 -12.46 -6.24
N VAL A 28 -10.59 -11.13 -6.21
CA VAL A 28 -9.58 -10.39 -5.43
C VAL A 28 -9.68 -10.76 -3.95
N LYS A 29 -10.90 -10.75 -3.38
CA LYS A 29 -11.12 -11.18 -1.99
C LYS A 29 -10.62 -12.58 -1.74
N PHE A 30 -11.00 -13.52 -2.61
CA PHE A 30 -10.58 -14.92 -2.49
C PHE A 30 -9.05 -15.06 -2.55
N LEU A 31 -8.39 -14.37 -3.48
CA LEU A 31 -6.93 -14.43 -3.62
C LEU A 31 -6.20 -13.83 -2.41
N VAL A 32 -6.64 -12.68 -1.91
CA VAL A 32 -6.03 -12.05 -0.72
C VAL A 32 -6.25 -12.91 0.53
N GLU A 33 -7.45 -13.49 0.71
CA GLU A 33 -7.71 -14.44 1.80
C GLU A 33 -6.89 -15.73 1.67
N PHE A 34 -6.58 -16.14 0.45
CA PHE A 34 -5.69 -17.27 0.18
C PHE A 34 -4.21 -16.94 0.44
N GLY A 35 -3.87 -15.67 0.68
CA GLY A 35 -2.51 -15.23 0.99
C GLY A 35 -1.75 -14.57 -0.13
N CYS A 36 -2.42 -14.17 -1.20
CA CYS A 36 -1.76 -13.41 -2.24
C CYS A 36 -1.30 -12.07 -1.68
N ASP A 37 -0.02 -11.76 -1.89
CA ASP A 37 0.54 -10.48 -1.51
C ASP A 37 -0.15 -9.33 -2.28
N VAL A 38 -0.72 -8.38 -1.52
CA VAL A 38 -1.44 -7.21 -2.04
C VAL A 38 -0.49 -6.20 -2.68
N ASN A 39 0.74 -6.13 -2.17
CA ASN A 39 1.78 -5.31 -2.78
C ASN A 39 2.85 -6.22 -3.37
N ALA A 40 2.46 -7.18 -4.21
CA ALA A 40 3.43 -7.92 -5.03
C ALA A 40 4.03 -6.97 -6.07
N GLN A 41 5.36 -6.97 -6.24
CA GLN A 41 6.01 -6.27 -7.35
C GLN A 41 5.92 -7.10 -8.61
N ASP A 42 5.76 -6.43 -9.74
CA ASP A 42 6.11 -7.00 -11.04
C ASP A 42 7.64 -6.93 -11.30
N SER A 43 8.06 -7.35 -12.49
CA SER A 43 9.48 -7.43 -12.90
C SER A 43 10.16 -6.06 -13.01
N ASP A 44 9.38 -4.99 -13.15
CA ASP A 44 9.89 -3.63 -13.25
C ASP A 44 9.84 -2.89 -11.89
N GLY A 45 9.42 -3.57 -10.81
CA GLY A 45 9.39 -3.05 -9.44
C GLY A 45 8.07 -2.36 -9.06
N TRP A 46 7.04 -2.51 -9.88
CA TRP A 46 5.75 -1.85 -9.72
C TRP A 46 4.88 -2.64 -8.77
N TYR A 47 4.98 -2.32 -7.48
CA TYR A 47 3.89 -2.49 -6.49
C TYR A 47 2.56 -1.82 -6.90
N VAL A 48 2.60 -1.12 -8.02
CA VAL A 48 1.87 0.10 -8.33
C VAL A 48 0.72 -0.23 -9.27
N ASP A 49 0.92 -1.14 -10.22
CA ASP A 49 -0.05 -1.39 -11.28
C ASP A 49 -1.38 -1.93 -10.75
N SER A 50 -1.37 -2.88 -9.82
CA SER A 50 -2.62 -3.38 -9.20
C SER A 50 -3.45 -2.28 -8.54
N PHE A 51 -2.85 -1.54 -7.60
CA PHE A 51 -3.58 -0.56 -6.79
C PHE A 51 -3.96 0.68 -7.62
N HIS A 52 -3.08 1.12 -8.52
CA HIS A 52 -3.34 2.23 -9.42
C HIS A 52 -4.35 1.86 -10.51
N CYS A 53 -4.38 0.61 -11.01
CA CYS A 53 -5.45 0.16 -11.90
C CYS A 53 -6.81 0.21 -11.22
N ALA A 54 -6.91 -0.19 -9.94
CA ALA A 54 -8.17 -0.06 -9.20
C ALA A 54 -8.64 1.40 -9.10
N ALA A 55 -7.69 2.34 -8.94
CA ALA A 55 -7.98 3.76 -8.87
C ALA A 55 -8.29 4.38 -10.25
N SER A 56 -7.61 3.99 -11.32
CA SER A 56 -7.88 4.42 -12.70
C SER A 56 -9.24 3.94 -13.21
N CYS A 57 -9.69 2.76 -12.77
CA CYS A 57 -11.07 2.32 -13.02
C CYS A 57 -12.10 2.96 -12.07
N ASN A 58 -11.71 3.95 -11.25
CA ASN A 58 -12.53 4.59 -10.21
C ASN A 58 -13.29 3.60 -9.31
N ASN A 59 -12.72 2.41 -9.09
CA ASN A 59 -13.39 1.32 -8.38
C ASN A 59 -13.20 1.48 -6.87
N LEU A 60 -13.98 2.37 -6.27
CA LEU A 60 -13.94 2.69 -4.85
C LEU A 60 -14.05 1.45 -3.95
N ALA A 61 -14.87 0.46 -4.33
CA ALA A 61 -15.05 -0.76 -3.54
C ALA A 61 -13.77 -1.60 -3.51
N MET A 62 -13.09 -1.72 -4.65
CA MET A 62 -11.80 -2.39 -4.77
C MET A 62 -10.72 -1.64 -3.98
N VAL A 63 -10.62 -0.32 -4.17
CA VAL A 63 -9.63 0.52 -3.50
C VAL A 63 -9.76 0.44 -1.97
N LYS A 64 -10.97 0.57 -1.42
CA LYS A 64 -11.23 0.40 0.01
C LYS A 64 -10.78 -0.96 0.51
N TYR A 65 -11.12 -2.03 -0.22
CA TYR A 65 -10.73 -3.38 0.15
C TYR A 65 -9.21 -3.54 0.20
N LEU A 66 -8.48 -3.02 -0.79
CA LEU A 66 -7.02 -3.10 -0.83
C LEU A 66 -6.37 -2.30 0.32
N VAL A 67 -6.85 -1.09 0.61
CA VAL A 67 -6.37 -0.29 1.76
C VAL A 67 -6.58 -1.02 3.09
N GLU A 68 -7.74 -1.66 3.28
CA GLU A 68 -8.04 -2.48 4.46
C GLU A 68 -7.15 -3.74 4.57
N ARG A 69 -6.48 -4.12 3.48
CA ARG A 69 -5.60 -5.30 3.40
C ARG A 69 -4.11 -4.95 3.36
N GLY A 70 -3.77 -3.70 3.69
CA GLY A 70 -2.40 -3.23 3.79
C GLY A 70 -1.80 -2.79 2.46
N ALA A 71 -2.59 -2.19 1.58
CA ALA A 71 -2.06 -1.55 0.38
C ALA A 71 -1.24 -0.29 0.71
N CYS A 72 -0.16 -0.08 -0.04
CA CYS A 72 0.69 1.11 0.04
C CYS A 72 0.00 2.34 -0.60
N ILE A 73 -0.59 3.19 0.22
CA ILE A 73 -1.34 4.38 -0.23
C ILE A 73 -0.44 5.43 -0.93
N PHE A 74 0.83 5.47 -0.55
CA PHE A 74 1.84 6.38 -1.10
C PHE A 74 2.81 5.71 -2.08
N ALA A 75 2.47 4.50 -2.58
CA ALA A 75 3.21 3.94 -3.69
C ALA A 75 3.05 4.86 -4.91
N THR A 76 4.15 5.09 -5.62
CA THR A 76 4.19 5.88 -6.85
C THR A 76 4.68 5.04 -8.01
N THR A 77 4.17 5.34 -9.20
CA THR A 77 4.67 4.82 -10.48
C THR A 77 6.12 5.21 -10.73
N LEU A 78 6.84 4.37 -11.47
CA LEU A 78 8.21 4.73 -11.90
C LEU A 78 8.21 5.65 -13.13
N SER A 79 7.15 5.66 -13.94
CA SER A 79 7.04 6.46 -15.16
C SER A 79 6.80 7.94 -14.88
N ASP A 80 5.86 8.23 -13.99
CA ASP A 80 5.33 9.58 -13.76
C ASP A 80 5.32 9.99 -12.29
N HIS A 81 5.73 9.11 -11.37
CA HIS A 81 5.77 9.35 -9.92
C HIS A 81 4.42 9.73 -9.30
N GLU A 82 3.34 9.26 -9.91
CA GLU A 82 1.97 9.49 -9.47
C GLU A 82 1.52 8.39 -8.50
N THR A 83 0.79 8.80 -7.47
CA THR A 83 0.08 7.95 -6.53
C THR A 83 -1.23 7.46 -7.13
N ALA A 84 -1.85 6.46 -6.50
CA ALA A 84 -3.14 5.95 -6.96
C ALA A 84 -4.23 7.05 -6.99
N ALA A 85 -4.17 8.03 -6.09
CA ALA A 85 -5.11 9.16 -6.05
C ALA A 85 -5.03 10.02 -7.32
N GLU A 86 -3.83 10.19 -7.86
CA GLU A 86 -3.56 10.99 -9.07
C GLU A 86 -3.93 10.23 -10.35
N LYS A 87 -4.06 8.90 -10.28
CA LYS A 87 -4.50 8.05 -11.40
C LYS A 87 -6.02 7.94 -11.57
N CYS A 88 -6.83 8.50 -10.67
CA CYS A 88 -8.28 8.50 -10.84
C CYS A 88 -8.70 9.27 -12.11
N GLU A 89 -9.57 8.69 -12.94
CA GLU A 89 -9.98 9.26 -14.22
C GLU A 89 -11.15 10.24 -14.05
N GLU A 90 -10.93 11.54 -14.27
CA GLU A 90 -11.93 12.60 -14.03
C GLU A 90 -13.20 12.48 -14.87
N ASP A 91 -13.09 11.89 -16.07
CA ASP A 91 -14.19 11.76 -17.03
C ASP A 91 -15.05 10.48 -16.82
N GLU A 92 -14.64 9.60 -15.92
CA GLU A 92 -15.29 8.30 -15.68
C GLU A 92 -16.18 8.30 -14.42
N GLU A 93 -17.21 7.45 -14.39
CA GLU A 93 -18.13 7.36 -13.25
C GLU A 93 -17.37 6.94 -11.97
N GLY A 94 -17.71 7.55 -10.83
CA GLY A 94 -17.14 7.21 -9.54
C GLY A 94 -15.84 7.94 -9.20
N PHE A 95 -15.35 8.83 -10.08
CA PHE A 95 -14.18 9.67 -9.86
C PHE A 95 -14.18 10.34 -8.48
N ASP A 96 -15.19 11.17 -8.20
CA ASP A 96 -15.28 11.94 -6.95
C ASP A 96 -15.15 11.04 -5.72
N GLY A 97 -15.88 9.92 -5.71
CA GLY A 97 -15.86 8.99 -4.58
C GLY A 97 -14.51 8.28 -4.40
N CYS A 98 -13.83 7.95 -5.50
CA CYS A 98 -12.53 7.26 -5.48
C CYS A 98 -11.40 8.22 -5.10
N SER A 99 -11.31 9.37 -5.78
CA SER A 99 -10.28 10.38 -5.55
C SER A 99 -10.39 10.99 -4.16
N GLU A 100 -11.60 11.40 -3.72
CA GLU A 100 -11.80 11.94 -2.37
C GLU A 100 -11.40 10.94 -1.29
N TYR A 101 -11.74 9.66 -1.47
CA TYR A 101 -11.35 8.62 -0.52
C TYR A 101 -9.82 8.50 -0.44
N LEU A 102 -9.14 8.39 -1.58
CA LEU A 102 -7.69 8.23 -1.64
C LEU A 102 -6.94 9.45 -1.08
N TYR A 103 -7.30 10.66 -1.48
CA TYR A 103 -6.73 11.89 -0.91
C TYR A 103 -7.01 12.00 0.59
N SER A 104 -8.24 11.70 1.02
CA SER A 104 -8.57 11.70 2.44
C SER A 104 -7.70 10.70 3.20
N MET A 105 -7.44 9.53 2.63
CA MET A 105 -6.57 8.52 3.23
C MET A 105 -5.10 8.98 3.29
N GLN A 106 -4.58 9.62 2.25
CA GLN A 106 -3.23 10.19 2.23
C GLN A 106 -3.04 11.27 3.32
N GLU A 107 -4.02 12.17 3.46
CA GLU A 107 -4.00 13.21 4.50
C GLU A 107 -4.04 12.60 5.90
N LYS A 108 -4.91 11.60 6.09
CA LYS A 108 -5.23 11.02 7.39
C LYS A 108 -4.26 9.93 7.85
N LEU A 109 -3.49 9.31 6.96
CA LEU A 109 -2.46 8.34 7.34
C LEU A 109 -1.42 9.02 8.24
N GLY A 110 -1.11 8.40 9.38
CA GLY A 110 -0.27 8.98 10.42
C GLY A 110 -0.97 9.97 11.36
N ILE A 111 -2.28 10.19 11.22
CA ILE A 111 -3.11 11.02 12.12
C ILE A 111 -4.24 10.17 12.73
N LEU A 112 -4.89 9.34 11.91
CA LEU A 112 -5.90 8.39 12.37
C LEU A 112 -5.32 7.42 13.40
N ASN A 113 -6.20 6.84 14.22
CA ASN A 113 -5.85 5.82 15.19
C ASN A 113 -4.69 6.25 16.11
N ALA A 114 -4.67 7.52 16.53
CA ALA A 114 -3.60 8.13 17.32
C ALA A 114 -2.21 8.06 16.65
N GLY A 115 -2.18 8.16 15.32
CA GLY A 115 -0.94 8.12 14.52
C GLY A 115 -0.42 6.71 14.24
N VAL A 116 -1.16 5.67 14.63
CA VAL A 116 -0.75 4.28 14.38
C VAL A 116 -0.75 3.96 12.88
N VAL A 117 0.36 3.42 12.42
CA VAL A 117 0.57 2.90 11.06
C VAL A 117 1.30 1.56 11.13
N TYR A 118 1.29 0.80 10.04
CA TYR A 118 1.96 -0.49 9.97
C TYR A 118 3.05 -0.46 8.91
N ALA A 119 4.20 -1.04 9.23
CA ALA A 119 5.22 -1.33 8.25
C ALA A 119 4.70 -2.39 7.28
N LEU A 120 4.78 -2.09 5.99
CA LEU A 120 4.47 -3.04 4.93
C LEU A 120 5.74 -3.66 4.35
N TYR A 121 6.93 -3.26 4.79
CA TYR A 121 8.19 -3.83 4.32
C TYR A 121 9.23 -3.82 5.43
N ASP A 122 10.25 -4.64 5.25
CA ASP A 122 11.48 -4.53 6.00
C ASP A 122 12.25 -3.28 5.57
N TYR A 123 12.76 -2.54 6.54
CA TYR A 123 13.62 -1.39 6.32
C TYR A 123 14.76 -1.39 7.34
N ASP A 124 15.98 -1.21 6.85
CA ASP A 124 17.16 -1.01 7.67
C ASP A 124 17.61 0.46 7.54
N SER A 125 17.72 1.14 8.68
CA SER A 125 18.14 2.54 8.77
C SER A 125 19.47 2.78 8.03
N GLN A 126 19.51 3.80 7.18
CA GLN A 126 20.70 4.23 6.47
C GLN A 126 21.42 5.37 7.21
N ASN A 127 20.66 6.19 7.95
CA ASN A 127 21.17 7.28 8.77
C ASN A 127 20.89 7.04 10.27
N SER A 128 21.61 7.76 11.14
CA SER A 128 21.54 7.57 12.60
C SER A 128 20.21 8.01 13.24
N ASP A 129 19.46 8.84 12.53
CA ASP A 129 18.18 9.43 12.90
C ASP A 129 17.00 8.69 12.24
N GLU A 130 17.24 7.58 11.54
CA GLU A 130 16.21 6.73 10.95
C GLU A 130 15.88 5.51 11.83
N LEU A 131 14.65 5.02 11.72
CA LEU A 131 14.18 3.81 12.38
C LEU A 131 14.30 2.60 11.47
N SER A 132 14.88 1.50 11.96
CA SER A 132 14.70 0.18 11.35
C SER A 132 13.39 -0.46 11.82
N PHE A 133 12.74 -1.19 10.91
CA PHE A 133 11.50 -1.92 11.17
C PHE A 133 11.38 -3.13 10.25
N ARG A 134 10.45 -4.01 10.57
CA ARG A 134 10.12 -5.22 9.80
C ARG A 134 8.67 -5.19 9.35
N ASP A 135 8.37 -5.91 8.28
CA ASP A 135 7.00 -6.10 7.80
C ASP A 135 6.08 -6.54 8.95
N GLY A 136 4.94 -5.86 9.08
CA GLY A 136 3.97 -6.08 10.14
C GLY A 136 4.23 -5.31 11.44
N ASP A 137 5.38 -4.64 11.61
CA ASP A 137 5.64 -3.82 12.80
C ASP A 137 4.62 -2.68 12.92
N GLN A 138 4.14 -2.46 14.14
CA GLN A 138 3.27 -1.33 14.46
C GLN A 138 4.13 -0.12 14.84
N LEU A 139 3.92 1.00 14.15
CA LEU A 139 4.67 2.24 14.30
C LEU A 139 3.70 3.38 14.66
N VAL A 140 4.21 4.43 15.30
CA VAL A 140 3.39 5.61 15.65
C VAL A 140 4.00 6.85 15.03
N VAL A 141 3.29 7.49 14.11
CA VAL A 141 3.68 8.76 13.52
C VAL A 141 3.44 9.86 14.56
N LEU A 142 4.51 10.57 14.93
CA LEU A 142 4.45 11.69 15.87
C LEU A 142 4.31 13.03 15.13
N ARG A 143 4.99 13.15 13.98
CA ARG A 143 4.97 14.35 13.14
C ARG A 143 5.16 13.95 11.68
N LYS A 144 4.19 14.30 10.83
CA LYS A 144 4.32 14.20 9.38
C LYS A 144 5.40 15.17 8.88
N GLY A 145 6.00 14.84 7.75
CA GLY A 145 7.02 15.67 7.11
C GLY A 145 6.54 17.10 6.87
N ASP A 146 7.48 18.05 6.89
CA ASP A 146 7.21 19.44 6.52
C ASP A 146 7.42 19.66 5.00
N ASP A 147 7.46 20.92 4.56
CA ASP A 147 7.64 21.26 3.14
C ASP A 147 8.99 20.78 2.55
N LEU A 148 9.98 20.47 3.38
CA LEU A 148 11.31 20.02 2.96
C LEU A 148 11.45 18.49 2.98
N GLU A 149 10.74 17.80 3.88
CA GLU A 149 10.86 16.35 4.09
C GLU A 149 9.52 15.62 3.95
N ARG A 150 8.76 15.90 2.89
CA ARG A 150 7.39 15.36 2.69
C ARG A 150 7.28 13.84 2.77
N GLU A 151 8.36 13.14 2.41
CA GLU A 151 8.40 11.68 2.32
C GLU A 151 8.84 10.98 3.61
N TRP A 152 9.41 11.72 4.56
CA TRP A 152 9.96 11.18 5.81
C TRP A 152 9.19 11.69 7.01
N TRP A 153 8.69 10.78 7.83
CA TRP A 153 7.84 11.13 8.98
C TRP A 153 8.56 10.79 10.28
N TRP A 154 8.62 11.76 11.19
CA TRP A 154 9.15 11.53 12.52
C TRP A 154 8.18 10.67 13.30
N SER A 155 8.66 9.50 13.70
CA SER A 155 7.83 8.44 14.23
C SER A 155 8.52 7.77 15.41
N LYS A 156 7.76 6.92 16.09
CA LYS A 156 8.20 6.12 17.22
C LYS A 156 8.03 4.64 16.93
N HIS A 157 9.08 3.88 17.18
CA HIS A 157 9.07 2.43 17.19
C HIS A 157 9.63 1.92 18.52
N ASN A 158 8.79 1.25 19.32
CA ASN A 158 9.11 0.87 20.69
C ASN A 158 9.58 2.09 21.52
N ASP A 159 10.80 2.08 22.04
CA ASP A 159 11.38 3.17 22.84
C ASP A 159 12.26 4.13 22.04
N ARG A 160 12.32 3.98 20.70
CA ARG A 160 13.11 4.83 19.81
C ARG A 160 12.23 5.75 18.98
N GLU A 161 12.74 6.95 18.74
CA GLU A 161 12.18 7.90 17.78
C GLU A 161 13.17 8.12 16.64
N GLY A 162 12.62 8.39 15.46
CA GLY A 162 13.40 8.64 14.26
C GLY A 162 12.51 8.77 13.03
N TYR A 163 13.14 9.08 11.91
CA TYR A 163 12.50 9.16 10.61
C TYR A 163 12.21 7.76 10.04
N LEU A 164 11.08 7.66 9.35
CA LEU A 164 10.75 6.53 8.50
C LEU A 164 10.19 7.02 7.15
N PRO A 165 10.34 6.23 6.07
CA PRO A 165 9.81 6.58 4.76
C PRO A 165 8.31 6.24 4.67
N ARG A 166 7.48 7.23 4.29
CA ARG A 166 6.00 7.10 4.29
C ARG A 166 5.47 6.08 3.28
N ASN A 167 6.19 5.84 2.19
CA ASN A 167 5.80 4.94 1.11
C ASN A 167 5.86 3.46 1.51
N LEU A 168 6.53 3.14 2.62
CA LEU A 168 6.59 1.78 3.18
C LEU A 168 5.51 1.52 4.23
N LEU A 169 4.58 2.45 4.42
CA LEU A 169 3.56 2.38 5.48
C LEU A 169 2.17 2.11 4.91
N GLY A 170 1.37 1.41 5.72
CA GLY A 170 -0.05 1.16 5.49
C GLY A 170 -0.91 1.58 6.68
N LEU A 171 -2.21 1.76 6.44
CA LEU A 171 -3.20 1.96 7.50
C LEU A 171 -3.43 0.66 8.29
N HIS A 172 -3.30 -0.47 7.60
CA HIS A 172 -3.46 -1.82 8.13
C HIS A 172 -2.23 -2.65 7.77
N PRO A 173 -1.88 -3.67 8.57
CA PRO A 173 -0.80 -4.58 8.22
C PRO A 173 -1.21 -5.42 7.00
N ARG A 174 -0.22 -5.99 6.30
CA ARG A 174 -0.47 -6.99 5.26
C ARG A 174 -1.22 -8.19 5.83
N VAL A 175 -2.12 -8.76 5.05
CA VAL A 175 -2.70 -10.06 5.38
C VAL A 175 -1.63 -11.13 5.18
N THR A 176 -1.09 -11.64 6.27
CA THR A 176 -0.26 -12.85 6.25
C THR A 176 -1.17 -14.06 6.47
N VAL A 177 -1.01 -15.09 5.64
CA VAL A 177 -1.66 -16.39 5.91
C VAL A 177 -1.13 -16.87 7.23
N LYS A 178 -2.03 -17.08 8.21
CA LYS A 178 -1.69 -17.93 9.36
C LYS A 178 -1.30 -19.28 8.78
N ARG A 179 0.00 -19.57 8.70
CA ARG A 179 0.46 -20.95 8.58
C ARG A 179 -0.01 -21.63 9.87
N GLU A 180 -1.15 -22.31 9.80
CA GLU A 180 -1.54 -23.25 10.84
C GLU A 180 -0.35 -24.20 11.05
N GLN A 181 0.17 -24.20 12.27
CA GLN A 181 1.16 -25.18 12.72
C GLN A 181 0.51 -26.55 12.86
#